data_AF-A0A2A2GBT2-F1
#
_entry.id   AF-A0A2A2GBT2-F1
#
_cell.length_a   1.000
_cell.length_b   1.000
_cell.length_c   1.000
_cell.angle_alpha   90.00
_cell.angle_beta   90.00
_cell.angle_gamma   90.00
#
_symmetry.space_group_name_H-M   'P 1'
#
loop_
_entity.id
_entity.type
_entity.pdbx_description
1 polymer ?
#
loop_
_entity_poly.entity_id
_entity_poly.type
_entity_poly.pdbx_seq_one_letter_code
_entity_poly.pdbx_strand_id
1 'polypeptide(L)'
;MSNRLPDLAFAAAAAALGIGIVFVFRSMYLAEDILPFAQEMTLIFLGAVVTIILTAALLNRQTDLELRKEGRVIILQQQCDIYMACIEKVAEIVETARHDAKLIDELRVLSHKLAVVASAGVVSSFEQVLESLQSGFADGSLSDGDGEGVMNAVADLTIAMRSDVLHAAAFPSQNTERAVRLNSRRMEKLDDLERHLLASTDTREN
;
A
#
# COMPACT_ATOMS: atom_id res chain seq x y z
N MET A 1 -9.84 37.97 -18.61
CA MET A 1 -10.95 38.26 -17.66
C MET A 1 -12.32 38.12 -18.34
N SER A 2 -12.62 37.03 -19.07
CA SER A 2 -13.81 36.95 -19.95
C SER A 2 -14.73 35.73 -19.71
N ASN A 3 -14.79 35.19 -18.48
CA ASN A 3 -15.71 34.08 -18.16
C ASN A 3 -16.69 34.38 -17.01
N ARG A 4 -16.67 35.58 -16.39
CA ARG A 4 -17.46 35.86 -15.17
C ARG A 4 -18.92 36.26 -15.41
N LEU A 5 -19.25 36.80 -16.59
CA LEU A 5 -20.61 37.22 -16.95
C LEU A 5 -21.61 36.04 -17.06
N PRO A 6 -21.30 34.92 -17.75
CA PRO A 6 -22.20 33.77 -17.80
C PRO A 6 -22.38 33.11 -16.42
N ASP A 7 -21.33 33.04 -15.60
CA ASP A 7 -21.41 32.49 -14.24
C ASP A 7 -22.30 33.35 -13.32
N LEU A 8 -22.24 34.68 -13.44
CA LEU A 8 -23.10 35.61 -12.70
C LEU A 8 -24.56 35.51 -13.15
N ALA A 9 -24.82 35.40 -14.46
CA ALA A 9 -26.17 35.25 -14.97
C ALA A 9 -26.80 33.92 -14.52
N PHE A 10 -26.00 32.84 -14.53
CA PHE A 10 -26.43 31.54 -14.02
C PHE A 10 -26.71 31.58 -12.51
N ALA A 11 -25.83 32.20 -11.72
CA ALA A 11 -26.02 32.37 -10.28
C ALA A 11 -27.28 33.20 -9.97
N ALA A 12 -27.53 34.27 -10.72
CA ALA A 12 -28.72 35.10 -10.58
C ALA A 12 -30.01 34.34 -10.94
N ALA A 13 -29.99 33.55 -12.03
CA ALA A 13 -31.12 32.71 -12.42
C ALA A 13 -31.41 31.62 -11.37
N ALA A 14 -30.37 30.97 -10.85
CA ALA A 14 -30.49 29.98 -9.78
C ALA A 14 -31.05 30.59 -8.49
N ALA A 15 -30.59 31.78 -8.10
CA ALA A 15 -31.09 32.50 -6.94
C ALA A 15 -32.57 32.91 -7.12
N ALA A 16 -32.94 33.45 -8.29
CA ALA A 16 -34.33 33.83 -8.59
C ALA A 16 -35.27 32.62 -8.55
N LEU A 17 -34.82 31.49 -9.10
CA LEU A 17 -35.58 30.23 -9.08
C LEU A 17 -35.72 29.68 -7.65
N GLY A 18 -34.65 29.72 -6.85
CA GLY A 18 -34.68 29.33 -5.44
C GLY A 18 -35.63 30.19 -4.59
N ILE A 19 -35.59 31.51 -4.79
CA ILE A 19 -36.51 32.45 -4.13
C ILE A 19 -37.96 32.19 -4.56
N GLY A 20 -38.19 31.95 -5.85
CA GLY A 20 -39.52 31.63 -6.39
C GLY A 20 -40.09 30.35 -5.79
N ILE A 21 -39.29 29.30 -5.67
CA ILE A 21 -39.68 28.03 -5.03
C ILE A 21 -40.07 28.29 -3.56
N VAL A 22 -39.23 28.99 -2.79
CA VAL A 22 -39.54 29.31 -1.39
C VAL A 22 -40.84 30.11 -1.26
N PHE A 23 -41.09 31.05 -2.18
CA PHE A 23 -42.29 31.88 -2.16
C PHE A 23 -43.56 31.07 -2.47
N VAL A 24 -43.51 30.17 -3.46
CA VAL A 24 -44.63 29.27 -3.80
C VAL A 24 -44.94 28.33 -2.65
N PHE A 25 -43.91 27.70 -2.06
CA PHE A 25 -44.07 26.81 -0.90
C PHE A 25 -44.66 27.57 0.30
N ARG A 26 -44.18 28.79 0.57
CA ARG A 26 -44.72 29.65 1.62
C ARG A 26 -46.18 30.03 1.37
N SER A 27 -46.54 30.32 0.13
CA SER A 27 -47.92 30.63 -0.26
C SER A 27 -48.85 29.44 -0.08
N MET A 28 -48.41 28.22 -0.44
CA MET A 28 -49.20 27.00 -0.24
C MET A 28 -49.33 26.63 1.24
N TYR A 29 -48.27 26.84 2.02
CA TYR A 29 -48.28 26.58 3.47
C TYR A 29 -49.22 27.53 4.23
N LEU A 30 -49.31 28.80 3.82
CA LEU A 30 -50.17 29.81 4.47
C LEU A 30 -51.61 29.83 3.92
N ALA A 31 -51.93 29.05 2.89
CA ALA A 31 -53.25 28.98 2.26
C ALA A 31 -54.21 27.96 2.93
N GLU A 32 -54.01 27.71 4.23
CA GLU A 32 -54.73 26.72 5.04
C GLU A 32 -56.27 26.92 4.97
N ASP A 33 -56.72 28.18 4.87
CA ASP A 33 -58.14 28.55 4.77
C ASP A 33 -58.84 28.17 3.44
N ILE A 34 -58.08 27.95 2.36
CA ILE A 34 -58.62 27.71 1.01
C ILE A 34 -58.41 26.25 0.56
N LEU A 35 -57.32 25.62 1.00
CA LEU A 35 -56.96 24.24 0.65
C LEU A 35 -56.47 23.49 1.91
N PRO A 36 -57.36 22.80 2.65
CA PRO A 36 -57.03 22.22 3.97
C PRO A 36 -55.94 21.13 3.93
N PHE A 37 -55.61 20.58 2.75
CA PHE A 37 -54.58 19.55 2.57
C PHE A 37 -53.25 20.07 1.98
N ALA A 38 -53.18 21.36 1.60
CA ALA A 38 -52.00 21.90 0.92
C ALA A 38 -50.76 21.90 1.82
N GLN A 39 -50.91 22.20 3.11
CA GLN A 39 -49.83 22.20 4.08
C GLN A 39 -49.25 20.81 4.33
N GLU A 40 -50.11 19.80 4.52
CA GLU A 40 -49.69 18.42 4.77
C GLU A 40 -48.90 17.87 3.58
N MET A 41 -49.43 18.03 2.35
CA MET A 41 -48.77 17.58 1.13
C MET A 41 -47.43 18.29 0.91
N THR A 42 -47.33 19.57 1.28
CA THR A 42 -46.09 20.35 1.22
C THR A 42 -45.03 19.82 2.19
N LEU A 43 -45.42 19.49 3.42
CA LEU A 43 -44.51 18.91 4.43
C LEU A 43 -44.08 17.49 4.07
N ILE A 44 -44.98 16.67 3.52
CA ILE A 44 -44.65 15.32 3.01
C ILE A 44 -43.62 15.44 1.88
N PHE A 45 -43.85 16.34 0.92
CA PHE A 45 -42.91 16.54 -0.19
C PHE A 45 -41.55 17.04 0.32
N LEU A 46 -41.52 18.01 1.21
CA LEU A 46 -40.28 18.53 1.78
C LEU A 46 -39.53 17.45 2.56
N GLY A 47 -40.23 16.67 3.37
CA GLY A 47 -39.68 15.52 4.08
C GLY A 47 -39.07 14.48 3.14
N ALA A 48 -39.75 14.18 2.03
CA ALA A 48 -39.24 13.28 1.00
C ALA A 48 -37.98 13.81 0.32
N VAL A 49 -37.96 15.10 -0.06
CA VAL A 49 -36.78 15.75 -0.67
C VAL A 49 -35.59 15.73 0.30
N VAL A 50 -35.80 16.11 1.56
CA VAL A 50 -34.74 16.08 2.59
C VAL A 50 -34.22 14.65 2.77
N THR A 51 -35.11 13.65 2.82
CA THR A 51 -34.73 12.24 2.97
C THR A 51 -33.89 11.75 1.78
N ILE A 52 -34.28 12.09 0.55
CA ILE A 52 -33.51 11.75 -0.67
C ILE A 52 -32.13 12.39 -0.64
N ILE A 53 -32.04 13.69 -0.32
CA ILE A 53 -30.76 14.42 -0.24
C ILE A 53 -29.87 13.81 0.83
N LEU A 54 -30.41 13.51 2.00
CA LEU A 54 -29.66 12.90 3.10
C LEU A 54 -29.15 11.50 2.70
N THR A 55 -30.00 10.68 2.09
CA THR A 55 -29.64 9.33 1.65
C THR A 55 -28.55 9.39 0.58
N ALA A 56 -28.68 10.29 -0.40
CA ALA A 56 -27.66 10.51 -1.42
C ALA A 56 -26.32 10.97 -0.80
N ALA A 57 -26.36 11.88 0.17
CA ALA A 57 -25.16 12.35 0.86
C ALA A 57 -24.49 11.24 1.68
N LEU A 58 -25.27 10.41 2.38
CA LEU A 58 -24.76 9.27 3.14
C LEU A 58 -24.17 8.21 2.23
N LEU A 59 -24.83 7.87 1.12
CA LEU A 59 -24.34 6.89 0.16
C LEU A 59 -23.02 7.36 -0.46
N ASN A 60 -22.96 8.62 -0.92
CA ASN A 60 -21.75 9.16 -1.52
C ASN A 60 -20.56 9.16 -0.54
N ARG A 61 -20.82 9.47 0.73
CA ARG A 61 -19.79 9.42 1.78
C ARG A 61 -19.34 8.00 2.10
N GLN A 62 -20.23 7.03 2.06
CA GLN A 62 -19.86 5.62 2.21
C GLN A 62 -19.02 5.15 1.03
N THR A 63 -19.43 5.46 -0.19
CA THR A 63 -18.69 5.11 -1.41
C THR A 63 -17.27 5.72 -1.42
N ASP A 64 -17.11 6.99 -1.06
CA ASP A 64 -15.76 7.61 -0.96
C ASP A 64 -14.89 6.90 0.09
N LEU A 65 -15.46 6.52 1.23
CA LEU A 65 -14.72 5.79 2.26
C LEU A 65 -14.35 4.37 1.82
N GLU A 66 -15.21 3.70 1.06
CA GLU A 66 -14.96 2.36 0.52
C GLU A 66 -13.88 2.39 -0.57
N LEU A 67 -13.99 3.31 -1.53
CA LEU A 67 -12.97 3.52 -2.56
C LEU A 67 -11.61 3.85 -1.97
N ARG A 68 -11.54 4.66 -0.91
CA ARG A 68 -10.29 4.94 -0.19
C ARG A 68 -9.74 3.70 0.52
N LYS A 69 -10.60 2.81 1.01
CA LYS A 69 -10.15 1.53 1.60
C LYS A 69 -9.60 0.62 0.52
N GLU A 70 -10.30 0.45 -0.59
CA GLU A 70 -9.86 -0.38 -1.73
C GLU A 70 -8.53 0.12 -2.30
N GLY A 71 -8.41 1.43 -2.56
CA GLY A 71 -7.17 2.03 -3.06
C GLY A 71 -5.97 1.81 -2.12
N ARG A 72 -6.20 1.89 -0.81
CA ARG A 72 -5.16 1.60 0.19
C ARG A 72 -4.76 0.12 0.22
N VAL A 73 -5.71 -0.80 0.06
CA VAL A 73 -5.41 -2.24 -0.02
C VAL A 73 -4.55 -2.53 -1.26
N ILE A 74 -4.87 -1.93 -2.42
CA ILE A 74 -4.09 -2.11 -3.65
C ILE A 74 -2.64 -1.63 -3.46
N ILE A 75 -2.44 -0.44 -2.88
CA ILE A 75 -1.10 0.11 -2.64
C ILE A 75 -0.32 -0.78 -1.66
N LEU A 76 -0.96 -1.24 -0.59
CA LEU A 76 -0.33 -2.14 0.38
C LEU A 76 0.07 -3.48 -0.26
N GLN A 77 -0.79 -4.03 -1.14
CA GLN A 77 -0.48 -5.25 -1.88
C GLN A 77 0.74 -5.04 -2.80
N GLN A 78 0.76 -3.96 -3.56
CA GLN A 78 1.88 -3.63 -4.44
C GLN A 78 3.20 -3.46 -3.67
N GLN A 79 3.15 -2.86 -2.49
CA GLN A 79 4.30 -2.75 -1.60
C GLN A 79 4.81 -4.14 -1.17
N CYS A 80 3.91 -5.03 -0.72
CA CYS A 80 4.25 -6.40 -0.36
C CYS A 80 4.84 -7.19 -1.55
N ASP A 81 4.29 -7.05 -2.75
CA ASP A 81 4.77 -7.73 -3.94
C ASP A 81 6.21 -7.30 -4.29
N ILE A 82 6.51 -6.00 -4.19
CA ILE A 82 7.86 -5.47 -4.38
C ILE A 82 8.81 -6.03 -3.31
N TYR A 83 8.36 -6.11 -2.05
CA TYR A 83 9.18 -6.63 -0.94
C TYR A 83 9.55 -8.09 -1.15
N MET A 84 8.59 -8.94 -1.54
CA MET A 84 8.86 -10.34 -1.82
C MET A 84 9.79 -10.52 -3.02
N ALA A 85 9.59 -9.76 -4.10
CA ALA A 85 10.47 -9.78 -5.26
C ALA A 85 11.92 -9.39 -4.93
N CYS A 86 12.13 -8.47 -3.97
CA CYS A 86 13.47 -8.12 -3.51
C CYS A 86 14.16 -9.28 -2.79
N ILE A 87 13.45 -9.94 -1.86
CA ILE A 87 13.99 -11.06 -1.11
C ILE A 87 14.32 -12.24 -2.03
N GLU A 88 13.40 -12.57 -2.95
CA GLU A 88 13.57 -13.66 -3.91
C GLU A 88 14.79 -13.42 -4.81
N LYS A 89 14.96 -12.19 -5.33
CA LYS A 89 16.09 -11.87 -6.20
C LYS A 89 17.43 -11.89 -5.49
N VAL A 90 17.48 -11.44 -4.24
CA VAL A 90 18.72 -11.55 -3.44
C VAL A 90 19.05 -13.03 -3.18
N ALA A 91 18.05 -13.86 -2.86
CA ALA A 91 18.27 -15.29 -2.65
C ALA A 91 18.79 -16.00 -3.92
N GLU A 92 18.21 -15.70 -5.10
CA GLU A 92 18.66 -16.24 -6.40
C GLU A 92 20.14 -15.91 -6.69
N ILE A 93 20.59 -14.71 -6.31
CA ILE A 93 21.97 -14.27 -6.49
C ILE A 93 22.93 -15.01 -5.56
N VAL A 94 22.53 -15.19 -4.30
CA VAL A 94 23.32 -15.96 -3.32
C VAL A 94 23.45 -17.41 -3.76
N GLU A 95 22.35 -18.03 -4.23
CA GLU A 95 22.35 -19.41 -4.73
C GLU A 95 23.25 -19.59 -5.96
N THR A 96 23.22 -18.61 -6.88
CA THR A 96 24.04 -18.69 -8.11
C THR A 96 25.53 -18.46 -7.83
N ALA A 97 25.87 -17.80 -6.71
CA ALA A 97 27.23 -17.49 -6.23
C ALA A 97 28.17 -16.82 -7.25
N ARG A 98 27.64 -16.33 -8.38
CA ARG A 98 28.38 -15.70 -9.47
C ARG A 98 27.81 -14.34 -9.81
N HIS A 99 28.70 -13.44 -10.18
CA HIS A 99 28.34 -12.09 -10.62
C HIS A 99 27.63 -12.13 -11.99
N ASP A 100 26.30 -12.20 -11.99
CA ASP A 100 25.48 -12.05 -13.19
C ASP A 100 25.04 -10.59 -13.37
N ALA A 101 25.54 -9.95 -14.43
CA ALA A 101 25.21 -8.55 -14.74
C ALA A 101 23.69 -8.31 -14.90
N LYS A 102 22.93 -9.31 -15.36
CA LYS A 102 21.48 -9.22 -15.49
C LYS A 102 20.80 -9.15 -14.12
N LEU A 103 21.23 -9.98 -13.17
CA LEU A 103 20.70 -9.99 -11.81
C LEU A 103 21.01 -8.68 -11.06
N ILE A 104 22.18 -8.08 -11.33
CA ILE A 104 22.55 -6.77 -10.78
C ILE A 104 21.69 -5.63 -11.35
N ASP A 105 21.39 -5.65 -12.65
CA ASP A 105 20.45 -4.68 -13.25
C ASP A 105 19.03 -4.82 -12.70
N GLU A 106 18.56 -6.06 -12.48
CA GLU A 106 17.28 -6.33 -11.83
C GLU A 106 17.22 -5.78 -10.39
N LEU A 107 18.30 -5.95 -9.62
CA LEU A 107 18.48 -5.34 -8.29
C LEU A 107 18.41 -3.81 -8.31
N ARG A 108 19.01 -3.17 -9.31
CA ARG A 108 18.95 -1.71 -9.47
C ARG A 108 17.52 -1.23 -9.73
N VAL A 109 16.76 -1.96 -10.54
CA VAL A 109 15.34 -1.63 -10.77
C VAL A 109 14.54 -1.81 -9.47
N LEU A 110 14.80 -2.87 -8.72
CA LEU A 110 14.14 -3.11 -7.42
C LEU A 110 14.48 -2.05 -6.39
N SER A 111 15.73 -1.57 -6.35
CA SER A 111 16.16 -0.44 -5.51
C SER A 111 15.31 0.80 -5.78
N HIS A 112 15.10 1.15 -7.05
CA HIS A 112 14.29 2.31 -7.40
C HIS A 112 12.81 2.12 -7.06
N LYS A 113 12.28 0.90 -7.25
CA LYS A 113 10.90 0.57 -6.84
C LYS A 113 10.72 0.70 -5.33
N LEU A 114 11.68 0.20 -4.54
CA LEU A 114 11.68 0.34 -3.08
C LEU A 114 11.69 1.81 -2.67
N ALA A 115 12.52 2.64 -3.29
CA ALA A 115 12.59 4.08 -2.97
C ALA A 115 11.24 4.82 -3.17
N VAL A 116 10.34 4.29 -4.01
CA VAL A 116 9.01 4.88 -4.24
C VAL A 116 7.99 4.44 -3.19
N VAL A 117 8.04 3.18 -2.73
CA VAL A 117 6.97 2.57 -1.93
C VAL A 117 7.34 2.29 -0.47
N ALA A 118 8.64 2.29 -0.14
CA ALA A 118 9.14 1.82 1.15
C ALA A 118 9.49 2.95 2.11
N SER A 119 9.43 2.67 3.41
CA SER A 119 9.97 3.58 4.42
C SER A 119 11.50 3.71 4.34
N ALA A 120 12.02 4.81 4.89
CA ALA A 120 13.47 5.06 4.97
C ALA A 120 14.23 3.92 5.67
N GLY A 121 13.62 3.27 6.68
CA GLY A 121 14.24 2.13 7.36
C GLY A 121 14.45 0.93 6.44
N VAL A 122 13.46 0.63 5.58
CA VAL A 122 13.55 -0.46 4.60
C VAL A 122 14.60 -0.16 3.54
N VAL A 123 14.65 1.07 3.03
CA VAL A 123 15.66 1.49 2.04
C VAL A 123 17.07 1.35 2.63
N SER A 124 17.29 1.80 3.86
CA SER A 124 18.59 1.67 4.53
C SER A 124 18.99 0.21 4.79
N SER A 125 18.06 -0.65 5.18
CA SER A 125 18.35 -2.09 5.31
C SER A 125 18.64 -2.74 3.95
N PHE A 126 18.03 -2.28 2.87
CA PHE A 126 18.30 -2.80 1.53
C PHE A 126 19.67 -2.36 1.02
N GLU A 127 20.11 -1.14 1.32
CA GLU A 127 21.47 -0.68 1.04
C GLU A 127 22.51 -1.57 1.72
N GLN A 128 22.28 -2.00 2.97
CA GLN A 128 23.16 -2.95 3.66
C GLN A 128 23.24 -4.31 2.95
N VAL A 129 22.15 -4.78 2.35
CA VAL A 129 22.17 -6.00 1.52
C VAL A 129 23.02 -5.80 0.28
N LEU A 130 22.89 -4.65 -0.39
CA LEU A 130 23.69 -4.32 -1.58
C LEU A 130 25.19 -4.21 -1.25
N GLU A 131 25.53 -3.58 -0.11
CA GLU A 131 26.91 -3.49 0.37
C GLU A 131 27.49 -4.88 0.64
N SER A 132 26.76 -5.75 1.35
CA SER A 132 27.19 -7.13 1.63
C SER A 132 27.39 -7.95 0.35
N LEU A 133 26.50 -7.80 -0.63
CA LEU A 133 26.64 -8.45 -1.94
C LEU A 133 27.87 -7.91 -2.69
N GLN A 134 28.06 -6.59 -2.70
CA GLN A 134 29.20 -5.97 -3.38
C GLN A 134 30.53 -6.38 -2.76
N SER A 135 30.62 -6.44 -1.43
CA SER A 135 31.81 -6.92 -0.74
C SER A 135 32.07 -8.40 -1.02
N GLY A 136 31.01 -9.23 -1.03
CA GLY A 136 31.12 -10.66 -1.29
C GLY A 136 31.52 -11.00 -2.74
N PHE A 137 31.19 -10.14 -3.71
CA PHE A 137 31.60 -10.31 -5.10
C PHE A 137 32.93 -9.65 -5.47
N ALA A 138 33.65 -9.04 -4.51
CA ALA A 138 34.91 -8.35 -4.79
C ALA A 138 35.95 -9.25 -5.50
N ASP A 139 35.94 -10.55 -5.17
CA ASP A 139 36.84 -11.56 -5.73
C ASP A 139 36.21 -12.36 -6.90
N GLY A 140 35.02 -11.94 -7.37
CA GLY A 140 34.32 -12.51 -8.54
C GLY A 140 33.40 -13.71 -8.25
N SER A 141 33.40 -14.24 -7.03
CA SER A 141 32.48 -15.27 -6.56
C SER A 141 32.15 -15.07 -5.09
N LEU A 142 30.91 -15.38 -4.70
CA LEU A 142 30.51 -15.33 -3.29
C LEU A 142 31.08 -16.54 -2.54
N SER A 143 31.84 -16.32 -1.47
CA SER A 143 32.20 -17.41 -0.56
C SER A 143 31.04 -17.77 0.36
N ASP A 144 31.11 -18.93 1.01
CA ASP A 144 30.08 -19.37 1.96
C ASP A 144 29.85 -18.37 3.11
N GLY A 145 30.93 -17.75 3.61
CA GLY A 145 30.83 -16.72 4.65
C GLY A 145 30.22 -15.41 4.16
N ASP A 146 30.46 -15.05 2.89
CA ASP A 146 29.82 -13.88 2.28
C ASP A 146 28.32 -14.10 2.09
N GLY A 147 27.93 -15.33 1.71
CA GLY A 147 26.52 -15.74 1.61
C GLY A 147 25.79 -15.60 2.94
N GLU A 148 26.41 -16.06 4.03
CA GLU A 148 25.88 -15.89 5.39
C GLU A 148 25.72 -14.41 5.76
N GLY A 149 26.71 -13.58 5.43
CA GLY A 149 26.66 -12.12 5.64
C GLY A 149 25.49 -11.47 4.91
N VAL A 150 25.27 -11.84 3.64
CA VAL A 150 24.14 -11.37 2.84
C VAL A 150 22.81 -11.82 3.44
N MET A 151 22.68 -13.09 3.84
CA MET A 151 21.43 -13.60 4.41
C MET A 151 21.09 -12.98 5.77
N ASN A 152 22.10 -12.64 6.58
CA ASN A 152 21.89 -11.86 7.80
C ASN A 152 21.36 -10.44 7.48
N ALA A 153 21.89 -9.77 6.46
CA ALA A 153 21.37 -8.49 6.01
C ALA A 153 19.93 -8.60 5.46
N VAL A 154 19.59 -9.70 4.76
CA VAL A 154 18.22 -9.99 4.30
C VAL A 154 17.27 -10.21 5.48
N ALA A 155 17.73 -10.83 6.57
CA ALA A 155 16.92 -10.98 7.78
C ALA A 155 16.57 -9.63 8.40
N ASP A 156 17.53 -8.69 8.45
CA ASP A 156 17.31 -7.34 8.94
C ASP A 156 16.41 -6.52 8.00
N LEU A 157 16.56 -6.68 6.68
CA LEU A 157 15.63 -6.16 5.68
C LEU A 157 14.20 -6.68 5.89
N THR A 158 14.05 -7.97 6.15
CA THR A 158 12.74 -8.61 6.37
C THR A 158 12.07 -8.06 7.64
N ILE A 159 12.85 -7.80 8.69
CA ILE A 159 12.36 -7.14 9.90
C ILE A 159 11.87 -5.72 9.59
N ALA A 160 12.67 -4.94 8.86
CA ALA A 160 12.29 -3.58 8.46
C ALA A 160 11.02 -3.57 7.60
N MET A 161 10.94 -4.43 6.59
CA MET A 161 9.78 -4.58 5.70
C MET A 161 8.52 -4.93 6.47
N ARG A 162 8.62 -5.88 7.41
CA ARG A 162 7.49 -6.26 8.25
C ARG A 162 7.04 -5.13 9.16
N SER A 163 7.98 -4.43 9.79
CA SER A 163 7.66 -3.28 10.64
C SER A 163 6.92 -2.21 9.84
N ASP A 164 7.40 -1.91 8.63
CA ASP A 164 6.80 -0.94 7.73
C ASP A 164 5.36 -1.30 7.34
N VAL A 165 5.13 -2.56 6.93
CA VAL A 165 3.79 -3.07 6.59
C VAL A 165 2.84 -3.03 7.79
N LEU A 166 3.29 -3.46 8.97
CA LEU A 166 2.47 -3.43 10.18
C LEU A 166 2.11 -1.99 10.57
N HIS A 167 3.05 -1.05 10.41
CA HIS A 167 2.80 0.35 10.70
C HIS A 167 1.83 0.98 9.71
N ALA A 168 1.98 0.70 8.41
CA ALA A 168 1.05 1.14 7.36
C ALA A 168 -0.37 0.59 7.57
N ALA A 169 -0.48 -0.63 8.08
CA ALA A 169 -1.75 -1.28 8.40
C ALA A 169 -2.30 -0.92 9.81
N ALA A 170 -1.63 -0.03 10.55
CA ALA A 170 -1.97 0.37 11.92
C ALA A 170 -2.09 -0.79 12.92
N PHE A 171 -1.37 -1.89 12.67
CA PHE A 171 -1.27 -3.01 13.61
C PHE A 171 -0.15 -2.76 14.62
N PRO A 172 -0.33 -3.17 15.89
CA PRO A 172 0.74 -3.09 16.87
C PRO A 172 1.91 -4.01 16.46
N SER A 173 3.11 -3.44 16.40
CA SER A 173 4.34 -4.18 16.17
C SER A 173 4.67 -5.04 17.39
N GLN A 174 4.53 -6.37 17.27
CA GLN A 174 5.09 -7.30 18.25
C GLN A 174 6.57 -7.56 17.94
N ASN A 175 7.40 -7.64 18.98
CA ASN A 175 8.82 -8.01 18.88
C ASN A 175 8.98 -9.44 18.35
N THR A 176 9.06 -9.53 17.03
CA THR A 176 9.17 -10.77 16.26
C THR A 176 10.52 -10.91 15.56
N GLU A 177 11.42 -9.93 15.76
CA GLU A 177 12.81 -9.95 15.32
C GLU A 177 13.51 -11.26 15.67
N ARG A 178 13.30 -11.73 16.91
CA ARG A 178 13.85 -13.01 17.38
C ARG A 178 13.38 -14.18 16.53
N ALA A 179 12.12 -14.20 16.10
CA ALA A 179 11.58 -15.28 15.30
C ALA A 179 12.15 -15.25 13.87
N VAL A 180 12.29 -14.06 13.27
CA VAL A 180 12.90 -13.91 11.93
C VAL A 180 14.37 -14.31 11.96
N ARG A 181 15.14 -13.83 12.93
CA ARG A 181 16.56 -14.20 13.09
C ARG A 181 16.75 -15.69 13.40
N LEU A 182 15.86 -16.28 14.21
CA LEU A 182 15.91 -17.72 14.49
C LEU A 182 15.59 -18.54 13.24
N ASN A 183 14.65 -18.08 12.40
CA ASN A 183 14.34 -18.73 11.13
C ASN A 183 15.57 -18.70 10.20
N SER A 184 16.16 -17.52 10.00
CA SER A 184 17.37 -17.36 9.19
C SER A 184 18.50 -18.30 9.63
N ARG A 185 18.83 -18.32 10.93
CA ARG A 185 19.87 -19.20 11.51
C ARG A 185 19.57 -20.69 11.41
N ARG A 186 18.29 -21.08 11.33
CA ARG A 186 17.92 -22.48 11.14
C ARG A 186 18.10 -22.89 9.68
N MET A 187 17.81 -22.00 8.75
CA MET A 187 18.02 -22.24 7.32
C MET A 187 19.50 -22.41 7.00
N GLU A 188 20.34 -21.53 7.54
CA GLU A 188 21.81 -21.63 7.47
C GLU A 188 22.33 -23.02 7.88
N LYS A 189 21.84 -23.55 9.01
CA LYS A 189 22.20 -24.90 9.46
C LYS A 189 21.72 -26.03 8.54
N LEU A 190 20.66 -25.81 7.77
CA LEU A 190 20.18 -26.78 6.79
C LEU A 190 21.11 -26.79 5.56
N ASP A 191 21.51 -25.61 5.08
CA ASP A 191 22.46 -25.47 3.96
C ASP A 191 23.82 -26.09 4.32
N ASP A 192 24.28 -25.92 5.55
CA ASP A 192 25.50 -26.59 6.06
C ASP A 192 25.35 -28.11 6.07
N LEU A 193 24.20 -28.62 6.50
CA LEU A 193 23.93 -30.05 6.58
C LEU A 193 23.89 -30.70 5.19
N GLU A 194 23.21 -30.05 4.23
CA GLU A 194 23.13 -30.51 2.85
C GLU A 194 24.52 -30.59 2.21
N ARG A 195 25.36 -29.57 2.41
CA ARG A 195 26.75 -29.57 1.95
C ARG A 195 27.57 -30.72 2.54
N HIS A 196 27.45 -30.98 3.85
CA HIS A 196 28.12 -32.11 4.49
C HIS A 196 27.66 -33.47 3.95
N LEU A 197 26.37 -33.62 3.65
CA LEU A 197 25.83 -34.84 3.05
C LEU A 197 26.38 -35.07 1.64
N LEU A 198 26.40 -34.03 0.80
CA LEU A 198 26.98 -34.08 -0.55
C LEU A 198 28.48 -34.42 -0.52
N ALA A 199 29.26 -33.77 0.36
CA ALA A 199 30.69 -34.07 0.51
C ALA A 199 30.94 -35.52 1.00
N SER A 200 30.08 -36.05 1.88
CA SER A 200 30.20 -37.41 2.40
C SER A 200 29.84 -38.50 1.39
N THR A 201 28.98 -38.18 0.41
CA THR A 201 28.57 -39.12 -0.65
C THR A 201 29.64 -39.21 -1.75
N ASP A 202 30.27 -38.09 -2.12
CA ASP A 202 31.40 -38.07 -3.07
C ASP A 202 32.62 -38.87 -2.56
N THR A 203 32.89 -38.84 -1.25
CA THR A 203 33.98 -39.64 -0.65
C THR A 203 33.70 -41.15 -0.59
N ARG A 204 32.49 -41.61 -0.89
CA ARG A 204 32.11 -43.02 -0.88
C ARG A 204 32.14 -43.70 -2.26
N GLU A 205 32.23 -42.91 -3.34
CA GLU A 205 32.30 -43.41 -4.72
C GLU A 205 33.72 -43.39 -5.32
N ASN A 206 34.75 -42.99 -4.55
CA ASN A 206 36.18 -43.17 -4.84
C ASN A 206 36.81 -44.22 -3.91
#